data_AF-A0A9R0SKH6-F1
#
_entry.id   AF-A0A9R0SKH6-F1
#
_cell.length_a   1.000
_cell.length_b   1.000
_cell.length_c   1.000
_cell.angle_alpha   90.00
_cell.angle_beta   90.00
_cell.angle_gamma   90.00
#
_symmetry.space_group_name_H-M   'P 1'
#
loop_
_entity.id
_entity.type
_entity.pdbx_description
1 polymer ?
#
loop_
_entity_poly.entity_id
_entity_poly.type
_entity_poly.pdbx_seq_one_letter_code
_entity_poly.pdbx_strand_id
1 'polypeptide(L)'
;MDARAVAGCFRGKTILVTGSTGFLGKLMIEKILRVQPDVKKLYLLVRAPDVASADQRILTQFVLVSRLQVLGKDLFNTLREKHGLAGFQKLIKEKIVPLTGDVGSHNFRLDNSRVDDLCEEIDIIIHGAATSSFYERYNN
;
A
#
# COMPACT_ATOMS: atom_id res chain seq x y z
N MET A 1 -23.28 9.69 2.81
CA MET A 1 -22.88 8.27 2.92
C MET A 1 -22.29 8.06 4.31
N ASP A 2 -22.68 6.99 5.01
CA ASP A 2 -22.16 6.65 6.33
C ASP A 2 -20.70 6.15 6.22
N ALA A 3 -19.79 6.72 7.01
CA ALA A 3 -18.38 6.32 7.05
C ALA A 3 -18.21 4.83 7.42
N ARG A 4 -19.13 4.26 8.20
CA ARG A 4 -19.11 2.83 8.54
C ARG A 4 -19.48 1.95 7.35
N ALA A 5 -20.42 2.39 6.52
CA ALA A 5 -20.75 1.70 5.27
C ALA A 5 -19.54 1.66 4.33
N VAL A 6 -18.82 2.78 4.18
CA VAL A 6 -17.59 2.85 3.38
C VAL A 6 -16.51 1.92 3.91
N ALA A 7 -16.27 1.91 5.23
CA ALA A 7 -15.32 0.98 5.84
C ALA A 7 -15.73 -0.49 5.64
N GLY A 8 -17.05 -0.77 5.63
CA GLY A 8 -17.61 -2.08 5.35
C GLY A 8 -17.25 -2.64 3.98
N CYS A 9 -17.11 -1.77 2.96
CA CYS A 9 -16.74 -2.17 1.60
C CYS A 9 -15.35 -2.83 1.51
N PHE A 10 -14.45 -2.56 2.46
CA PHE A 10 -13.10 -3.12 2.49
C PHE A 10 -12.98 -4.42 3.30
N ARG A 11 -14.05 -4.84 3.99
CA ARG A 11 -14.06 -6.06 4.82
C ARG A 11 -13.83 -7.30 3.94
N GLY A 12 -12.85 -8.12 4.31
CA GLY A 12 -12.51 -9.35 3.61
C GLY A 12 -11.93 -9.15 2.21
N LYS A 13 -11.67 -7.90 1.80
CA LYS A 13 -11.21 -7.57 0.45
C LYS A 13 -9.70 -7.64 0.30
N THR A 14 -9.24 -8.10 -0.86
CA THR A 14 -7.87 -7.96 -1.33
C THR A 14 -7.77 -6.70 -2.20
N ILE A 15 -6.81 -5.83 -1.89
CA ILE A 15 -6.70 -4.52 -2.53
C ILE A 15 -5.33 -4.36 -3.15
N LEU A 16 -5.26 -3.98 -4.42
CA LEU A 16 -4.03 -3.49 -5.05
C LEU A 16 -3.94 -1.98 -4.92
N VAL A 17 -2.82 -1.49 -4.40
CA VAL A 17 -2.53 -0.05 -4.26
C VAL A 17 -1.31 0.31 -5.08
N THR A 18 -1.48 1.19 -6.07
CA THR A 18 -0.36 1.84 -6.79
C THR A 18 -0.05 3.19 -6.14
N GLY A 19 1.20 3.63 -6.20
CA GLY A 19 1.61 4.88 -5.55
C GLY A 19 1.61 4.79 -4.02
N SER A 20 1.64 3.58 -3.48
CA SER A 20 1.62 3.26 -2.04
C SER A 20 2.73 3.95 -1.22
N THR A 21 3.88 4.23 -1.86
CA THR A 21 5.02 4.91 -1.23
C THR A 21 4.90 6.44 -1.23
N GLY A 22 3.94 7.00 -1.97
CA GLY A 22 3.61 8.43 -1.96
C GLY A 22 2.91 8.86 -0.67
N PHE A 23 2.79 10.17 -0.46
CA PHE A 23 2.17 10.75 0.74
C PHE A 23 0.74 10.25 0.97
N LEU A 24 -0.13 10.40 -0.05
CA LEU A 24 -1.53 10.00 0.04
C LEU A 24 -1.70 8.48 0.13
N GLY A 25 -0.87 7.71 -0.57
CA GLY A 25 -0.91 6.25 -0.54
C GLY A 25 -0.69 5.71 0.88
N LYS A 26 0.32 6.22 1.59
CA LYS A 26 0.61 5.84 2.97
C LYS A 26 -0.55 6.18 3.91
N LEU A 27 -1.13 7.37 3.77
CA LEU A 27 -2.30 7.81 4.55
C LEU A 27 -3.51 6.90 4.33
N MET A 28 -3.80 6.55 3.08
CA MET A 28 -4.87 5.63 2.74
C MET A 28 -4.65 4.25 3.36
N ILE A 29 -3.43 3.71 3.28
CA ILE A 29 -3.08 2.41 3.87
C ILE A 29 -3.24 2.42 5.40
N GLU A 30 -2.70 3.43 6.08
CA GLU A 30 -2.89 3.63 7.53
C GLU A 30 -4.38 3.66 7.87
N LYS A 31 -5.14 4.46 7.13
CA LYS A 31 -6.56 4.66 7.38
C LYS A 31 -7.32 3.36 7.24
N ILE A 32 -7.09 2.60 6.15
CA ILE A 32 -7.73 1.30 5.91
C ILE A 32 -7.43 0.34 7.05
N LEU A 33 -6.15 0.15 7.40
CA LEU A 33 -5.74 -0.75 8.48
C LEU A 33 -6.34 -0.37 9.84
N ARG A 34 -6.52 0.93 10.09
CA ARG A 34 -7.08 1.44 11.34
C ARG A 34 -8.59 1.30 11.43
N VAL A 35 -9.33 1.60 10.37
CA VAL A 35 -10.80 1.63 10.37
C VAL A 35 -11.44 0.33 9.94
N GLN A 36 -10.72 -0.50 9.18
CA GLN A 36 -11.16 -1.82 8.74
C GLN A 36 -10.02 -2.85 8.91
N PRO A 37 -9.78 -3.35 10.15
CA PRO A 37 -8.75 -4.34 10.41
C PRO A 37 -9.01 -5.69 9.73
N ASP A 38 -10.26 -5.95 9.31
CA ASP A 38 -10.67 -7.19 8.65
C ASP A 38 -10.47 -7.15 7.13
N VAL A 39 -9.75 -6.16 6.60
CA VAL A 39 -9.22 -6.22 5.22
C VAL A 39 -8.37 -7.48 5.08
N LYS A 40 -8.54 -8.21 3.98
CA LYS A 40 -7.86 -9.51 3.80
C LYS A 40 -6.38 -9.29 3.53
N LYS A 41 -6.06 -8.47 2.52
CA LYS A 41 -4.68 -8.27 2.04
C LYS A 41 -4.57 -6.96 1.26
N LEU A 42 -3.41 -6.31 1.38
CA LEU A 42 -3.00 -5.12 0.62
C LEU A 42 -1.77 -5.47 -0.22
N TYR A 43 -1.95 -5.61 -1.53
CA TYR A 43 -0.85 -5.64 -2.49
C TYR A 43 -0.36 -4.21 -2.74
N LEU A 44 0.90 -3.95 -2.45
CA LEU A 44 1.49 -2.63 -2.66
C LEU A 44 2.44 -2.68 -3.84
N LEU A 45 2.06 -2.05 -4.95
CA LEU A 45 2.93 -1.95 -6.11
C LEU A 45 4.06 -0.95 -5.81
N VAL A 46 5.30 -1.42 -5.85
CA VAL A 46 6.50 -0.66 -5.53
C VAL A 46 7.52 -0.81 -6.65
N ARG A 47 8.03 0.33 -7.13
CA ARG A 47 9.18 0.36 -8.04
C ARG A 47 10.44 0.00 -7.25
N ALA A 48 10.98 -1.18 -7.52
CA ALA A 48 12.20 -1.72 -6.94
C ALA A 48 12.85 -2.71 -7.93
N PRO A 49 14.17 -2.94 -7.86
CA PRO A 49 14.87 -3.86 -8.76
C PRO A 49 14.50 -5.33 -8.54
N ASP A 50 14.17 -5.70 -7.29
CA ASP A 50 13.86 -7.07 -6.89
C ASP A 50 12.93 -7.07 -5.66
N VAL A 51 12.43 -8.27 -5.31
CA VAL A 51 11.45 -8.46 -4.22
C VAL A 51 12.04 -8.08 -2.86
N ALA A 52 13.30 -8.43 -2.58
CA ALA A 52 13.95 -8.09 -1.31
C ALA A 52 14.09 -6.57 -1.15
N SER A 53 14.40 -5.87 -2.25
CA SER A 53 14.44 -4.41 -2.30
C SER A 53 13.04 -3.79 -2.11
N ALA A 54 11.98 -4.41 -2.63
CA ALA A 54 10.60 -3.97 -2.38
C ALA A 54 10.19 -4.17 -0.92
N ASP A 55 10.50 -5.34 -0.34
CA ASP A 55 10.30 -5.62 1.10
C ASP A 55 11.03 -4.60 1.97
N GLN A 56 12.32 -4.36 1.68
CA GLN A 56 13.11 -3.37 2.42
C GLN A 56 12.52 -1.97 2.30
N ARG A 57 12.00 -1.59 1.13
CA ARG A 57 11.37 -0.29 0.92
C ARG A 57 10.07 -0.16 1.71
N ILE A 58 9.24 -1.20 1.79
CA ILE A 58 8.05 -1.23 2.64
C ILE A 58 8.44 -1.17 4.12
N LEU A 59 9.36 -2.04 4.57
CA LEU A 59 9.84 -2.05 5.96
C LEU A 59 10.39 -0.69 6.37
N THR A 60 11.21 -0.09 5.51
CA THR A 60 11.79 1.23 5.77
C THR A 60 10.69 2.29 5.84
N GLN A 61 9.74 2.34 4.91
CA GLN A 61 8.78 3.43 4.85
C GLN A 61 7.58 3.31 5.81
N PHE A 62 7.22 2.09 6.22
CA PHE A 62 6.05 1.83 7.06
C PHE A 62 6.43 1.44 8.49
N VAL A 63 7.60 0.80 8.70
CA VAL A 63 7.99 0.25 10.01
C VAL A 63 9.14 1.01 10.65
N LEU A 64 10.23 1.29 9.93
CA LEU A 64 11.46 1.84 10.51
C LEU A 64 11.56 3.37 10.44
N VAL A 65 11.05 3.96 9.36
CA VAL A 65 11.22 5.37 9.01
C VAL A 65 9.85 5.97 8.70
N SER A 66 8.98 6.00 9.71
CA SER A 66 7.79 6.84 9.64
C SER A 66 8.17 8.29 9.97
N ARG A 67 9.05 8.87 9.16
CA ARG A 67 9.38 10.32 9.19
C ARG A 67 8.25 11.18 8.63
N LEU A 68 7.16 10.57 8.18
CA LEU A 68 5.99 11.31 7.76
C LEU A 68 5.24 11.80 8.98
N GLN A 69 5.51 13.05 9.34
CA GLN A 69 4.76 13.78 10.35
C GLN A 69 3.52 14.38 9.70
N VAL A 70 2.36 13.91 10.10
CA VAL A 70 1.08 14.52 9.75
C VAL A 70 0.60 15.22 11.00
N LEU A 71 0.51 16.56 10.94
CA LEU A 71 0.08 17.39 12.08
C LEU A 71 0.94 17.16 13.35
N GLY A 72 2.25 16.96 13.19
CA GLY A 72 3.19 16.75 14.29
C GLY A 72 3.22 15.34 14.89
N LYS A 73 2.46 14.38 14.33
CA LYS A 73 2.48 12.97 14.75
C LYS A 73 3.01 12.07 13.64
N ASP A 74 3.78 11.06 14.01
CA ASP A 74 4.17 9.97 13.11
C ASP A 74 2.91 9.29 12.55
N LEU A 75 2.84 9.15 11.23
CA LEU A 75 1.67 8.62 10.52
C LEU A 75 1.14 7.31 11.12
N PHE A 76 2.03 6.37 11.46
CA PHE A 76 1.64 5.05 11.95
C PHE A 76 1.58 4.99 13.47
N ASN A 77 1.81 6.10 14.17
CA ASN A 77 1.82 6.14 15.62
C ASN A 77 0.51 5.66 16.24
N THR A 78 -0.64 6.04 15.66
CA THR A 78 -1.95 5.56 16.16
C THR A 78 -2.09 4.04 16.06
N LEU A 79 -1.60 3.42 14.98
CA LEU A 79 -1.59 1.96 14.86
C LEU A 79 -0.57 1.31 15.81
N ARG A 80 0.60 1.93 16.01
CA ARG A 80 1.61 1.45 16.97
C ARG A 80 1.14 1.52 18.41
N GLU A 81 0.51 2.61 18.82
CA GLU A 81 -0.08 2.77 20.16
C GLU A 81 -1.19 1.75 20.40
N LYS A 82 -2.03 1.50 19.40
CA LYS A 82 -3.15 0.55 19.49
C LYS A 82 -2.68 -0.91 19.60
N HIS A 83 -1.63 -1.30 18.89
CA HIS A 83 -1.21 -2.71 18.77
C HIS A 83 0.11 -3.03 19.50
N GLY A 84 0.80 -2.03 20.04
CA GLY A 84 2.19 -2.16 20.46
C GLY A 84 3.14 -2.35 19.26
N LEU A 85 4.45 -2.24 19.50
CA LEU A 85 5.44 -2.33 18.43
C LEU A 85 5.43 -3.71 17.74
N ALA A 86 5.46 -4.79 18.53
CA ALA A 86 5.45 -6.15 18.00
C ALA A 86 4.13 -6.49 17.28
N GLY A 87 2.99 -6.09 17.83
CA GLY A 87 1.69 -6.30 17.22
C GLY A 87 1.51 -5.51 15.92
N PHE A 88 2.04 -4.28 15.87
CA PHE A 88 2.07 -3.49 14.64
C PHE A 88 2.93 -4.15 13.55
N GLN A 89 4.14 -4.62 13.89
CA GLN A 89 5.00 -5.32 12.93
C GLN A 89 4.33 -6.60 12.40
N LYS A 90 3.66 -7.35 13.28
CA LYS A 90 2.87 -8.53 12.89
C LYS A 90 1.72 -8.15 11.95
N LEU A 91 0.95 -7.13 12.27
CA LEU A 91 -0.15 -6.63 11.42
C LEU A 91 0.35 -6.27 10.01
N ILE A 92 1.44 -5.51 9.92
CA ILE A 92 2.04 -5.14 8.63
C ILE A 92 2.46 -6.38 7.85
N LYS A 93 3.16 -7.32 8.49
CA LYS A 93 3.60 -8.56 7.84
C LYS A 93 2.44 -9.44 7.37
N GLU A 94 1.33 -9.46 8.10
CA GLU A 94 0.16 -10.27 7.76
C GLU A 94 -0.71 -9.64 6.66
N LYS A 95 -0.84 -8.31 6.67
CA LYS A 95 -1.78 -7.59 5.80
C LYS A 95 -1.14 -7.06 4.53
N ILE A 96 0.16 -6.76 4.53
CA ILE A 96 0.83 -6.11 3.41
C ILE A 96 1.71 -7.10 2.67
N VAL A 97 1.53 -7.16 1.35
CA VAL A 97 2.40 -7.90 0.44
C VAL A 97 2.96 -6.93 -0.59
N PRO A 98 4.28 -6.69 -0.60
CA PRO A 98 4.88 -5.89 -1.65
C PRO A 98 4.82 -6.61 -2.99
N LEU A 99 4.62 -5.84 -4.04
CA LEU A 99 4.63 -6.30 -5.42
C LEU A 99 5.61 -5.41 -6.19
N THR A 100 6.70 -6.00 -6.66
CA THR A 100 7.65 -5.30 -7.52
C THR A 100 7.03 -5.05 -8.87
N GLY A 101 6.98 -3.79 -9.29
CA GLY A 101 6.50 -3.48 -10.63
C GLY A 101 6.44 -2.00 -10.94
N ASP A 102 6.09 -1.70 -12.18
CA ASP A 102 6.03 -0.34 -12.71
C ASP A 102 4.75 -0.13 -13.53
N VAL A 103 3.97 0.87 -13.13
CA VAL A 103 2.65 1.12 -13.73
C VAL A 103 2.70 1.59 -15.19
N GLY A 104 3.82 2.16 -15.63
CA GLY A 104 4.01 2.57 -17.02
C GLY A 104 4.46 1.43 -17.94
N SER A 105 4.71 0.24 -17.39
CA SER A 105 5.14 -0.92 -18.16
C SER A 105 3.99 -1.90 -18.40
N HIS A 106 4.05 -2.63 -19.50
CA HIS A 106 3.10 -3.71 -19.78
C HIS A 106 3.04 -4.69 -18.60
N ASN A 107 1.83 -5.07 -18.19
CA ASN A 107 1.57 -5.99 -17.09
C ASN A 107 2.28 -5.63 -15.77
N PHE A 108 2.55 -4.35 -15.54
CA PHE A 108 3.35 -3.86 -14.42
C PHE A 108 4.78 -4.42 -14.32
N ARG A 109 5.32 -5.00 -15.40
CA ARG A 109 6.55 -5.84 -15.42
C ARG A 109 6.42 -7.16 -14.66
N LEU A 110 5.20 -7.65 -14.47
CA LEU A 110 4.95 -8.98 -13.93
C LEU A 110 4.87 -9.99 -15.07
N ASP A 111 5.22 -11.24 -14.76
CA ASP A 111 4.95 -12.36 -15.66
C ASP A 111 3.44 -12.64 -15.76
N ASN A 112 3.03 -13.29 -16.86
CA ASN A 112 1.62 -13.53 -17.14
C ASN A 112 0.92 -14.37 -16.06
N SER A 113 1.58 -15.42 -15.55
CA SER A 113 1.02 -16.22 -14.46
C SER A 113 0.72 -15.36 -13.23
N ARG A 114 1.62 -14.44 -12.89
CA ARG A 114 1.42 -13.54 -11.76
C ARG A 114 0.30 -12.53 -11.99
N VAL A 115 0.12 -12.08 -13.23
CA VAL A 115 -1.03 -11.21 -13.59
C VAL A 115 -2.33 -11.99 -13.43
N ASP A 116 -2.40 -13.22 -13.94
CA ASP A 116 -3.58 -14.06 -13.86
C ASP A 116 -3.98 -14.33 -12.39
N ASP A 117 -3.02 -14.72 -11.55
CA ASP A 117 -3.22 -14.88 -10.10
C ASP A 117 -3.82 -13.62 -9.45
N LEU A 118 -3.27 -12.45 -9.81
CA LEU A 118 -3.71 -11.16 -9.26
C LEU A 118 -5.10 -10.78 -9.77
N CYS A 119 -5.42 -11.07 -11.02
CA CYS A 119 -6.75 -10.83 -11.60
C CYS A 119 -7.83 -11.67 -10.90
N GLU A 120 -7.52 -12.87 -10.46
CA GLU A 120 -8.44 -13.71 -9.69
C GLU A 120 -8.57 -13.28 -8.22
N GLU A 121 -7.49 -12.78 -7.62
CA GLU A 121 -7.45 -12.47 -6.19
C GLU A 121 -7.91 -11.05 -5.84
N ILE A 122 -7.67 -10.05 -6.69
CA ILE A 122 -7.90 -8.63 -6.38
C ILE A 122 -9.38 -8.28 -6.48
N ASP A 123 -9.94 -7.74 -5.39
CA ASP A 123 -11.29 -7.20 -5.36
C ASP A 123 -11.34 -5.71 -5.72
N ILE A 124 -10.32 -4.93 -5.33
CA ILE A 124 -10.31 -3.47 -5.42
C ILE A 124 -8.95 -2.97 -5.89
N ILE A 125 -8.94 -2.02 -6.83
CA ILE A 125 -7.73 -1.30 -7.23
C ILE A 125 -7.84 0.15 -6.79
N ILE A 126 -6.87 0.60 -5.98
CA ILE A 126 -6.68 2.00 -5.62
C ILE A 126 -5.46 2.50 -6.40
N HIS A 127 -5.72 3.26 -7.46
CA HIS A 127 -4.67 3.80 -8.31
C HIS A 127 -4.32 5.23 -7.92
N GLY A 128 -3.11 5.44 -7.40
CA GLY A 128 -2.58 6.75 -7.04
C GLY A 128 -1.13 6.98 -7.52
N ALA A 129 -0.59 6.07 -8.34
CA ALA A 129 0.71 6.26 -8.95
C ALA A 129 0.62 7.34 -10.05
N ALA A 130 1.45 8.37 -9.92
CA ALA A 130 1.61 9.39 -10.94
C ALA A 130 3.04 9.92 -10.89
N THR A 131 3.48 10.54 -11.98
CA THR A 131 4.62 11.44 -11.93
C THR A 131 4.14 12.80 -11.41
N SER A 132 4.78 13.31 -10.37
CA SER A 132 4.55 14.68 -9.88
C SER A 132 5.63 15.67 -10.36
N SER A 133 6.38 15.31 -11.39
CA SER A 133 7.35 16.19 -12.03
C SER A 133 6.62 17.08 -13.05
N PHE A 134 6.71 18.40 -12.88
CA PHE A 134 6.13 19.38 -13.80
C PHE A 134 6.96 19.57 -15.08
N TYR A 135 8.09 18.88 -15.21
CA TYR A 135 9.02 19.01 -16.34
C TYR A 135 8.89 17.88 -17.36
N GLU A 136 8.02 16.89 -17.13
CA GLU A 136 7.80 15.80 -18.08
C GLU A 136 6.89 16.23 -19.24
N ARG A 137 7.18 15.71 -20.44
CA ARG A 137 6.31 15.87 -21.61
C ARG A 137 5.20 14.84 -21.58
N TYR A 138 4.04 15.20 -22.13
CA TYR A 138 2.87 14.32 -22.16
C TYR A 138 3.10 13.00 -22.92
N ASN A 139 3.96 13.01 -23.97
CA ASN A 139 4.26 11.83 -24.80
C ASN A 139 5.66 11.27 -24.53
N ASN A 140 5.95 10.88 -23.29
CA ASN A 140 7.13 10.06 -23.01
C ASN A 140 6.97 8.63 -23.55
#